data_AF-A0A6J8DBT9-F1
#
_entry.id   AF-A0A6J8DBT9-F1
#
_cell.length_a   1.000
_cell.length_b   1.000
_cell.length_c   1.000
_cell.angle_alpha   90.00
_cell.angle_beta   90.00
_cell.angle_gamma   90.00
#
_symmetry.space_group_name_H-M   'P 1'
#
loop_
_entity.id
_entity.type
_entity.pdbx_description
1 polymer ?
#
loop_
_entity_poly.entity_id
_entity_poly.type
_entity_poly.pdbx_seq_one_letter_code
_entity_poly.pdbx_strand_id
1 'polypeptide(L)'
;MKQSFLTLNFAEETSAQLVRHLMKTVCSDITNIVVSAVATEHMMSVQEDTQLTTEGRAAIIVKLPDNVQQILIKLHTSLNGKSLEEFNNQLNIICSPEHLGIMLKKPDKKKERQLMFNQRQVLLEQLKSETDPAVALHLSSVILLHTYTQNIVHIPGKCVPQLIVFLKSYLEADKYDLLHEQQDLIMKIMKVQGNEEKKEEFSSLESEAKLQMDEIKKVVFMGKKATVQMAEN
;
A
#
# COMPACT_ATOMS: atom_id res chain seq x y z
N MET A 1 -2.28 -14.59 -18.25
CA MET A 1 -2.21 -13.17 -18.64
C MET A 1 -1.61 -12.42 -17.46
N LYS A 2 -0.30 -12.14 -17.54
CA LYS A 2 0.59 -11.86 -16.41
C LYS A 2 0.35 -10.44 -15.81
N GLN A 3 0.15 -10.41 -14.50
CA GLN A 3 0.67 -9.43 -13.54
C GLN A 3 0.70 -7.95 -13.96
N SER A 4 -0.43 -7.23 -13.95
CA SER A 4 -0.42 -5.75 -14.05
C SER A 4 -0.27 -5.04 -12.70
N PHE A 5 -0.16 -5.79 -11.60
CA PHE A 5 0.04 -5.25 -10.24
C PHE A 5 1.42 -5.59 -9.65
N LEU A 6 2.26 -6.35 -10.37
CA LEU A 6 3.57 -6.85 -9.90
C LEU A 6 4.69 -6.72 -10.95
N THR A 7 4.59 -5.80 -11.89
CA THR A 7 5.64 -5.52 -12.90
C THR A 7 6.76 -4.60 -12.38
N LEU A 8 6.96 -4.56 -11.06
CA LEU A 8 8.15 -3.94 -10.49
C LEU A 8 9.06 -5.04 -10.03
N ASN A 9 10.25 -5.13 -10.64
CA ASN A 9 11.29 -6.08 -10.30
C ASN A 9 11.97 -5.66 -8.99
N PHE A 10 11.23 -5.68 -7.88
CA PHE A 10 11.82 -5.62 -6.56
C PHE A 10 12.53 -6.94 -6.24
N ALA A 11 13.53 -6.89 -5.36
CA ALA A 11 14.14 -8.10 -4.81
C ALA A 11 13.05 -9.03 -4.21
N GLU A 12 13.28 -10.34 -4.28
CA GLU A 12 12.31 -11.36 -3.85
C GLU A 12 11.83 -11.14 -2.41
N GLU A 13 12.74 -10.76 -1.52
CA GLU A 13 12.43 -10.44 -0.13
C GLU A 13 11.47 -9.25 -0.01
N THR A 14 11.74 -8.15 -0.72
CA THR A 14 10.87 -6.96 -0.73
C THR A 14 9.51 -7.31 -1.31
N SER A 15 9.46 -8.06 -2.40
CA SER A 15 8.20 -8.54 -3.00
C SER A 15 7.38 -9.35 -2.00
N ALA A 16 7.99 -10.26 -1.25
CA ALA A 16 7.31 -11.04 -0.21
C ALA A 16 6.78 -10.16 0.94
N GLN A 17 7.53 -9.12 1.33
CA GLN A 17 7.09 -8.15 2.34
C GLN A 17 5.89 -7.31 1.86
N LEU A 18 5.89 -6.90 0.58
CA LEU A 18 4.78 -6.17 -0.04
C LEU A 18 3.52 -7.03 -0.14
N VAL A 19 3.64 -8.28 -0.62
CA VAL A 19 2.52 -9.22 -0.67
C VAL A 19 1.92 -9.43 0.72
N ARG A 20 2.76 -9.69 1.73
CA ARG A 20 2.27 -9.87 3.11
C ARG A 20 1.59 -8.62 3.66
N HIS A 21 2.10 -7.44 3.32
CA HIS A 21 1.49 -6.19 3.74
C HIS A 21 0.11 -6.00 3.09
N LEU A 22 0.02 -6.21 1.78
CA LEU A 22 -1.25 -6.14 1.03
C LEU A 22 -2.30 -7.13 1.58
N MET A 23 -1.88 -8.36 1.91
CA MET A 23 -2.77 -9.36 2.52
C MET A 23 -3.36 -8.86 3.85
N LYS A 24 -2.54 -8.22 4.68
CA LYS A 24 -2.94 -7.72 6.01
C LYS A 24 -3.73 -6.42 5.99
N THR A 25 -3.63 -5.63 4.93
CA THR A 25 -4.37 -4.37 4.78
C THR A 25 -5.55 -4.59 3.84
N VAL A 26 -5.35 -4.33 2.55
CA VAL A 26 -6.41 -4.26 1.53
C VAL A 26 -7.19 -5.56 1.42
N CYS A 27 -6.52 -6.71 1.40
CA CYS A 27 -7.22 -7.99 1.26
C CYS A 27 -7.99 -8.36 2.53
N SER A 28 -7.50 -7.97 3.70
CA SER A 28 -8.24 -8.14 4.95
C SER A 28 -9.49 -7.27 4.93
N ASP A 29 -9.41 -6.01 4.46
CA ASP A 29 -10.55 -5.11 4.33
C ASP A 29 -11.58 -5.65 3.32
N ILE A 30 -11.14 -6.16 2.17
CA ILE A 30 -12.02 -6.83 1.19
C ILE A 30 -12.72 -8.02 1.85
N THR A 31 -11.98 -8.85 2.59
CA THR A 31 -12.56 -10.01 3.28
C THR A 31 -13.58 -9.57 4.33
N ASN A 32 -13.32 -8.46 5.02
CA ASN A 32 -14.26 -7.91 6.00
C ASN A 32 -15.55 -7.46 5.31
N ILE A 33 -15.46 -6.76 4.18
CA ILE A 33 -16.63 -6.37 3.36
C ILE A 33 -17.42 -7.61 2.93
N VAL A 34 -16.73 -8.64 2.43
CA VAL A 34 -17.36 -9.89 1.97
C VAL A 34 -18.07 -10.61 3.12
N VAL A 35 -17.41 -10.75 4.27
CA VAL A 35 -17.99 -11.41 5.45
C VAL A 35 -19.19 -10.63 5.98
N SER A 36 -19.09 -9.30 6.04
CA SER A 36 -20.21 -8.44 6.44
C SER A 36 -21.40 -8.59 5.49
N ALA A 37 -21.16 -8.56 4.18
CA ALA A 37 -22.23 -8.71 3.18
C ALA A 37 -22.96 -10.05 3.33
N VAL A 38 -22.22 -11.15 3.44
CA VAL A 38 -22.81 -12.49 3.65
C VAL A 38 -23.59 -12.54 4.98
N ALA A 39 -23.02 -12.01 6.05
CA ALA A 39 -23.67 -12.02 7.36
C ALA A 39 -24.99 -11.22 7.33
N THR A 40 -25.02 -10.07 6.65
CA THR A 40 -26.24 -9.29 6.43
C THR A 40 -27.29 -10.05 5.63
N GLU A 41 -26.91 -10.77 4.56
CA GLU A 41 -27.85 -11.64 3.81
C GLU A 41 -28.47 -12.74 4.67
N HIS A 42 -27.72 -13.23 5.66
CA HIS A 42 -28.19 -14.20 6.65
C HIS A 42 -28.84 -13.54 7.88
N MET A 43 -29.25 -12.26 7.79
CA MET A 43 -29.93 -11.51 8.86
C MET A 43 -29.14 -11.42 10.18
N MET A 44 -27.81 -11.52 10.11
CA MET A 44 -26.93 -11.32 11.25
C MET A 44 -26.63 -9.82 11.42
N SER A 45 -26.71 -9.33 12.65
CA SER A 45 -26.23 -7.98 12.96
C SER A 45 -24.70 -7.98 12.98
N VAL A 46 -24.11 -7.26 12.02
CA VAL A 46 -22.68 -6.92 12.01
C VAL A 46 -22.59 -5.45 12.41
N GLN A 47 -21.77 -5.12 13.41
CA GLN A 47 -21.53 -3.73 13.78
C GLN A 47 -20.77 -3.05 12.63
N GLU A 48 -21.43 -2.10 11.96
CA GLU A 48 -20.88 -1.41 10.77
C GLU A 48 -19.62 -0.57 11.09
N ASP A 49 -19.46 -0.14 12.35
CA ASP A 49 -18.44 0.83 12.76
C ASP A 49 -17.11 0.22 13.24
N THR A 50 -16.98 -1.11 13.29
CA THR A 50 -15.73 -1.77 13.72
C THR A 50 -15.08 -2.47 12.54
N GLN A 51 -13.85 -2.09 12.20
CA GLN A 51 -13.00 -2.93 11.33
C GLN A 51 -12.95 -4.33 11.95
N LEU A 52 -13.59 -5.30 11.28
CA LEU A 52 -13.66 -6.67 11.78
C LEU A 52 -12.23 -7.18 11.97
N THR A 53 -11.90 -7.54 13.21
CA THR A 53 -10.62 -8.19 13.50
C THR A 53 -10.62 -9.60 12.92
N THR A 54 -9.44 -10.22 12.86
CA THR A 54 -9.31 -11.62 12.45
C THR A 54 -10.24 -12.53 13.27
N GLU A 55 -10.30 -12.32 14.58
CA GLU A 55 -11.11 -13.07 15.53
C GLU A 55 -12.60 -12.76 15.38
N GLY A 56 -12.96 -11.48 15.22
CA GLY A 56 -14.34 -11.06 15.01
C GLY A 56 -14.93 -11.66 13.73
N ARG A 57 -14.13 -11.68 12.65
CA ARG A 57 -14.48 -12.34 11.39
C ARG A 57 -14.65 -13.84 11.57
N ALA A 58 -13.74 -14.53 12.26
CA ALA A 58 -13.86 -15.96 12.52
C ALA A 58 -15.14 -16.30 13.31
N ALA A 59 -15.48 -15.48 14.31
CA ALA A 59 -16.69 -15.66 15.12
C ALA A 59 -17.99 -15.51 14.33
N ILE A 60 -18.01 -14.64 13.31
CA ILE A 60 -19.13 -14.51 12.38
C ILE A 60 -19.22 -15.73 11.48
N ILE A 61 -18.10 -16.15 10.88
CA ILE A 61 -18.05 -17.27 9.92
C ILE A 61 -18.61 -18.56 10.54
N VAL A 62 -18.29 -18.85 11.80
CA VAL A 62 -18.76 -20.07 12.50
C VAL A 62 -20.28 -20.12 12.66
N LYS A 63 -20.97 -18.97 12.62
CA LYS A 63 -22.44 -18.89 12.77
C LYS A 63 -23.19 -19.02 11.43
N LEU A 64 -22.46 -18.99 10.32
CA LEU A 64 -23.06 -19.09 8.98
C LEU A 64 -23.38 -20.54 8.60
N PRO A 65 -24.33 -20.76 7.67
CA PRO A 65 -24.64 -22.09 7.16
C PRO A 65 -23.43 -22.77 6.50
N ASP A 66 -23.33 -24.10 6.63
CA ASP A 66 -22.18 -24.90 6.19
C ASP A 66 -21.76 -24.65 4.74
N ASN A 67 -22.72 -24.46 3.83
CA ASN A 67 -22.46 -24.25 2.41
C ASN A 67 -21.68 -22.96 2.13
N VAL A 68 -21.87 -21.90 2.93
CA VAL A 68 -21.18 -20.61 2.77
C VAL A 68 -19.98 -20.51 3.71
N GLN A 69 -20.12 -21.05 4.92
CA GLN A 69 -19.08 -21.09 5.95
C GLN A 69 -17.77 -21.69 5.42
N GLN A 70 -17.83 -22.85 4.76
CA GLN A 70 -16.62 -23.55 4.29
C GLN A 70 -15.82 -22.72 3.27
N ILE A 71 -16.49 -21.89 2.49
CA ILE A 71 -15.88 -21.04 1.48
C ILE A 71 -15.25 -19.81 2.14
N LEU A 72 -15.96 -19.21 3.10
CA LEU A 72 -15.45 -18.10 3.88
C LEU A 72 -14.25 -18.49 4.75
N ILE A 73 -14.20 -19.70 5.29
CA ILE A 73 -13.03 -20.23 6.02
C ILE A 73 -11.81 -20.27 5.09
N LYS A 74 -11.98 -20.72 3.84
CA LYS A 74 -10.87 -20.76 2.86
C LYS A 74 -10.38 -19.35 2.51
N LEU A 75 -11.30 -18.42 2.26
CA LEU A 75 -10.95 -17.02 2.02
C LEU A 75 -10.23 -16.41 3.24
N HIS A 76 -10.77 -16.59 4.44
CA HIS A 76 -10.17 -16.11 5.68
C HIS A 76 -8.76 -16.66 5.90
N THR A 77 -8.57 -17.96 5.67
CA THR A 77 -7.27 -18.63 5.86
C THR A 77 -6.24 -18.17 4.83
N SER A 78 -6.66 -17.87 3.60
CA SER A 78 -5.77 -17.40 2.53
C SER A 78 -5.07 -16.06 2.85
N LEU A 79 -5.62 -15.24 3.75
CA LEU A 79 -4.99 -14.00 4.22
C LEU A 79 -3.68 -14.21 4.98
N ASN A 80 -3.51 -15.40 5.58
CA ASN A 80 -2.27 -15.79 6.25
C ASN A 80 -1.31 -16.54 5.31
N GLY A 81 -1.72 -16.77 4.07
CA GLY A 81 -0.94 -17.43 3.04
C GLY A 81 0.23 -16.57 2.53
N LYS A 82 0.97 -17.14 1.58
CA LYS A 82 2.06 -16.46 0.86
C LYS A 82 1.69 -16.08 -0.57
N SER A 83 0.52 -16.52 -1.05
CA SER A 83 0.10 -16.39 -2.43
C SER A 83 -1.09 -15.45 -2.57
N LEU A 84 -0.85 -14.30 -3.20
CA LEU A 84 -1.93 -13.39 -3.61
C LEU A 84 -2.85 -14.04 -4.66
N GLU A 85 -2.32 -14.96 -5.46
CA GLU A 85 -3.11 -15.72 -6.43
C GLU A 85 -4.11 -16.64 -5.73
N GLU A 86 -3.70 -17.31 -4.65
CA GLU A 86 -4.59 -18.14 -3.85
C GLU A 86 -5.72 -17.33 -3.24
N PHE A 87 -5.41 -16.17 -2.64
CA PHE A 87 -6.43 -15.25 -2.14
C PHE A 87 -7.41 -14.82 -3.23
N ASN A 88 -6.91 -14.39 -4.39
CA ASN A 88 -7.75 -13.99 -5.51
C ASN A 88 -8.63 -15.12 -6.03
N ASN A 89 -8.13 -16.36 -6.04
CA ASN A 89 -8.93 -17.51 -6.44
C ASN A 89 -10.08 -17.76 -5.46
N GLN A 90 -9.83 -17.72 -4.14
CA GLN A 90 -10.89 -17.85 -3.13
C GLN A 90 -11.90 -16.70 -3.22
N LEU A 91 -11.43 -15.47 -3.47
CA LEU A 91 -12.29 -14.30 -3.66
C LEU A 91 -13.19 -14.44 -4.90
N ASN A 92 -12.65 -14.96 -6.02
CA ASN A 92 -13.46 -15.21 -7.22
C ASN A 92 -14.50 -16.31 -7.00
N ILE A 93 -14.17 -17.36 -6.24
CA ILE A 93 -15.11 -18.42 -5.90
C ILE A 93 -16.29 -17.85 -5.11
N ILE A 94 -16.04 -17.11 -4.02
CA ILE A 94 -17.15 -16.57 -3.20
C ILE A 94 -17.98 -15.51 -3.92
N CYS A 95 -17.38 -14.73 -4.82
CA CYS A 95 -18.12 -13.78 -5.63
C CYS A 95 -18.92 -14.44 -6.76
N SER A 96 -18.71 -15.73 -7.04
CA SER A 96 -19.39 -16.41 -8.13
C SER A 96 -20.94 -16.39 -8.00
N PRO A 97 -21.67 -16.62 -9.10
CA PRO A 97 -23.14 -16.71 -9.09
C PRO A 97 -23.72 -17.74 -8.13
N GLU A 98 -22.94 -18.74 -7.72
CA GLU A 98 -23.37 -19.80 -6.81
C GLU A 98 -23.45 -19.34 -5.35
N HIS A 99 -22.84 -18.21 -5.01
CA HIS A 99 -22.79 -17.68 -3.64
C HIS A 99 -23.29 -16.25 -3.59
N LEU A 100 -22.44 -15.24 -3.83
CA LEU A 100 -22.82 -13.82 -3.70
C LEU A 100 -23.42 -13.22 -4.97
N GLY A 101 -23.28 -13.86 -6.13
CA GLY A 101 -23.77 -13.26 -7.38
C GLY A 101 -23.01 -12.00 -7.82
N ILE A 102 -21.82 -11.75 -7.28
CA ILE A 102 -21.01 -10.55 -7.56
C ILE A 102 -20.06 -10.80 -8.72
N MET A 103 -20.34 -10.19 -9.87
CA MET A 103 -19.43 -10.30 -11.01
C MET A 103 -18.20 -9.39 -10.83
N LEU A 104 -17.07 -9.97 -10.42
CA LEU A 104 -15.78 -9.27 -10.39
C LEU A 104 -15.31 -8.99 -11.83
N LYS A 105 -15.26 -7.71 -12.19
CA LYS A 105 -14.76 -7.26 -13.50
C LYS A 105 -13.44 -6.56 -13.33
N LYS A 106 -12.47 -6.92 -14.17
CA LYS A 106 -11.26 -6.12 -14.31
C LYS A 106 -11.64 -4.73 -14.85
N PRO A 107 -11.05 -3.65 -14.31
CA PRO A 107 -11.23 -2.34 -14.88
C PRO A 107 -10.73 -2.36 -16.33
N ASP A 108 -11.45 -1.69 -17.22
CA ASP A 108 -10.94 -1.44 -18.57
C ASP A 108 -9.75 -0.47 -18.52
N LYS A 109 -8.99 -0.38 -19.62
CA LYS A 109 -7.80 0.48 -19.70
C LYS A 109 -8.10 1.96 -19.40
N LYS A 110 -9.32 2.44 -19.69
CA LYS A 110 -9.73 3.82 -19.40
C LYS A 110 -9.94 4.00 -17.90
N LYS A 111 -10.60 3.06 -17.23
CA LYS A 111 -10.79 3.04 -15.78
C LYS A 111 -9.48 2.88 -15.02
N GLU A 112 -8.58 2.00 -15.48
CA GLU A 112 -7.23 1.86 -14.91
C GLU A 112 -6.49 3.20 -14.96
N ARG A 113 -6.47 3.86 -16.13
CA ARG A 113 -5.83 5.17 -16.28
C ARG A 113 -6.46 6.24 -15.40
N GLN A 114 -7.78 6.24 -15.26
CA GLN A 114 -8.50 7.16 -14.38
C GLN A 114 -8.19 6.90 -12.91
N LEU A 115 -8.14 5.63 -12.48
CA LEU A 115 -7.78 5.23 -11.13
C LEU A 115 -6.35 5.68 -10.78
N MET A 116 -5.38 5.44 -11.67
CA MET A 116 -4.01 5.91 -11.52
C MET A 116 -3.94 7.44 -11.34
N PHE A 117 -4.68 8.17 -12.17
CA PHE A 117 -4.71 9.63 -12.10
C PHE A 117 -5.31 10.11 -10.77
N ASN A 118 -6.47 9.58 -10.39
CA ASN A 118 -7.15 9.95 -9.15
C ASN A 118 -6.31 9.61 -7.91
N GLN A 119 -5.73 8.41 -7.86
CA GLN A 119 -4.86 8.01 -6.75
C GLN A 119 -3.68 8.96 -6.60
N ARG A 120 -3.06 9.37 -7.71
CA ARG A 120 -1.97 10.35 -7.67
C ARG A 120 -2.44 11.70 -7.14
N GLN A 121 -3.63 12.18 -7.52
CA GLN A 121 -4.17 13.44 -6.98
C GLN A 121 -4.41 13.36 -5.47
N VAL A 122 -4.97 12.25 -4.99
CA VAL A 122 -5.18 12.03 -3.55
C VAL A 122 -3.85 12.06 -2.79
N LEU A 123 -2.82 11.35 -3.29
CA LEU A 123 -1.51 11.34 -2.65
C LEU A 123 -0.83 12.72 -2.68
N LEU A 124 -0.99 13.48 -3.75
CA LEU A 124 -0.46 14.85 -3.85
C LEU A 124 -1.14 15.79 -2.85
N GLU A 125 -2.46 15.67 -2.66
CA GLU A 125 -3.18 16.47 -1.67
C GLU A 125 -2.75 16.10 -0.25
N GLN A 126 -2.60 14.80 0.05
CA GLN A 126 -2.05 14.33 1.33
C GLN A 126 -0.65 14.91 1.59
N LEU A 127 0.25 14.83 0.60
CA LEU A 127 1.61 15.35 0.71
C LEU A 127 1.64 16.87 0.95
N LYS A 128 0.69 17.61 0.37
CA LYS A 128 0.61 19.06 0.50
C LYS A 128 0.35 19.49 1.95
N SER A 129 -0.55 18.81 2.65
CA SER A 129 -0.88 19.09 4.06
C SER A 129 -0.01 18.35 5.07
N GLU A 130 0.88 17.46 4.62
CA GLU A 130 1.70 16.63 5.52
C GLU A 130 2.73 17.47 6.28
N THR A 131 2.90 17.19 7.56
CA THR A 131 3.85 17.89 8.45
C THR A 131 4.91 16.97 9.03
N ASP A 132 4.67 15.66 9.00
CA ASP A 132 5.63 14.64 9.42
C ASP A 132 6.65 14.36 8.29
N PRO A 133 7.96 14.58 8.51
CA PRO A 133 8.98 14.35 7.50
C PRO A 133 9.09 12.90 7.00
N ALA A 134 8.79 11.91 7.86
CA ALA A 134 8.82 10.50 7.51
C ALA A 134 7.63 10.09 6.64
N VAL A 135 6.43 10.59 6.98
CA VAL A 135 5.24 10.38 6.15
C VAL A 135 5.38 11.11 4.81
N ALA A 136 5.92 12.33 4.82
CA ALA A 136 6.18 13.09 3.60
C ALA A 136 7.17 12.36 2.69
N LEU A 137 8.27 11.78 3.22
CA LEU A 137 9.20 10.97 2.43
C LEU A 137 8.52 9.73 1.85
N HIS A 138 7.68 9.06 2.63
CA HIS A 138 6.91 7.90 2.17
C HIS A 138 5.99 8.26 1.01
N LEU A 139 5.12 9.27 1.19
CA LEU A 139 4.20 9.75 0.16
C LEU A 139 4.95 10.20 -1.10
N SER A 140 6.04 10.96 -0.94
CA SER A 140 6.88 11.43 -2.04
C SER A 140 7.45 10.28 -2.85
N SER A 141 8.01 9.26 -2.18
CA SER A 141 8.58 8.09 -2.84
C SER A 141 7.51 7.29 -3.60
N VAL A 142 6.32 7.13 -3.02
CA VAL A 142 5.19 6.45 -3.69
C VAL A 142 4.70 7.23 -4.91
N ILE A 143 4.58 8.56 -4.81
CA ILE A 143 4.16 9.42 -5.93
C ILE A 143 5.19 9.38 -7.07
N LEU A 144 6.48 9.39 -6.76
CA LEU A 144 7.55 9.27 -7.76
C LEU A 144 7.47 7.92 -8.47
N LEU A 145 7.27 6.83 -7.73
CA LEU A 145 7.08 5.50 -8.31
C LEU A 145 5.91 5.46 -9.28
N HIS A 146 4.75 5.98 -8.86
CA HIS A 146 3.56 6.04 -9.72
C HIS A 146 3.82 6.89 -10.97
N THR A 147 4.60 7.96 -10.84
CA THR A 147 4.95 8.86 -11.94
C THR A 147 5.79 8.17 -13.00
N TYR A 148 6.87 7.46 -12.61
CA TYR A 148 7.79 6.85 -13.55
C TYR A 148 7.33 5.48 -14.08
N THR A 149 6.69 4.68 -13.23
CA THR A 149 6.37 3.28 -13.57
C THR A 149 4.93 3.06 -13.99
N GLN A 150 4.04 4.01 -13.71
CA GLN A 150 2.59 3.90 -13.94
C GLN A 150 1.95 2.68 -13.23
N ASN A 151 2.56 2.19 -12.15
CA ASN A 151 2.03 1.11 -11.32
C ASN A 151 1.60 1.66 -9.95
N ILE A 152 0.43 1.25 -9.46
CA ILE A 152 0.04 1.46 -8.05
C ILE A 152 0.62 0.32 -7.23
N VAL A 153 1.41 0.68 -6.23
CA VAL A 153 1.90 -0.28 -5.23
C VAL A 153 1.60 0.23 -3.83
N HIS A 154 1.09 -0.67 -3.00
CA HIS A 154 0.83 -0.44 -1.59
C HIS A 154 2.10 -0.75 -0.78
N ILE A 155 2.93 0.26 -0.54
CA ILE A 155 4.24 0.10 0.10
C ILE A 155 4.12 0.46 1.59
N PRO A 156 4.57 -0.38 2.53
CA PRO A 156 4.64 0.02 3.94
C PRO A 156 5.85 0.94 4.18
N GLY A 157 5.78 1.82 5.18
CA GLY A 157 6.88 2.75 5.52
C GLY A 157 8.25 2.09 5.70
N LYS A 158 8.29 0.87 6.27
CA LYS A 158 9.52 0.08 6.43
C LYS A 158 10.22 -0.33 5.12
N CYS A 159 9.50 -0.30 3.99
CA CYS A 159 10.02 -0.64 2.67
C CYS A 159 10.44 0.61 1.87
N VAL A 160 10.36 1.82 2.46
CA VAL A 160 10.77 3.07 1.83
C VAL A 160 12.25 3.06 1.42
N PRO A 161 13.20 2.54 2.22
CA PRO A 161 14.60 2.46 1.78
C PRO A 161 14.79 1.66 0.49
N GLN A 162 14.14 0.51 0.38
CA GLN A 162 14.19 -0.34 -0.81
C GLN A 162 13.53 0.35 -2.01
N LEU A 163 12.48 1.13 -1.77
CA LEU A 163 11.83 1.94 -2.78
C LEU A 163 12.75 3.07 -3.30
N ILE A 164 13.46 3.77 -2.41
CA ILE A 164 14.40 4.83 -2.81
C ILE A 164 15.52 4.24 -3.67
N VAL A 165 16.09 3.10 -3.25
CA VAL A 165 17.10 2.37 -4.06
C VAL A 165 16.55 1.99 -5.43
N PHE A 166 15.30 1.52 -5.51
CA PHE A 166 14.64 1.21 -6.78
C PHE A 166 14.49 2.46 -7.68
N LEU A 167 14.14 3.60 -7.09
CA LEU A 167 13.97 4.87 -7.79
C LEU A 167 15.29 5.46 -8.33
N LYS A 168 16.45 5.00 -7.86
CA LYS A 168 17.77 5.46 -8.32
C LYS A 168 17.93 5.42 -9.84
N SER A 169 17.37 4.41 -10.50
CA SER A 169 17.44 4.25 -11.95
C SER A 169 16.53 5.22 -12.75
N TYR A 170 15.59 5.89 -12.07
CA TYR A 170 14.61 6.79 -12.67
C TYR A 170 14.83 8.27 -12.32
N LEU A 171 15.68 8.56 -11.34
CA LEU A 171 15.93 9.89 -10.81
C LEU A 171 17.32 10.40 -11.21
N GLU A 172 17.43 11.71 -11.36
CA GLU A 172 18.74 12.39 -11.42
C GLU A 172 19.46 12.25 -10.07
N ALA A 173 20.80 12.27 -10.10
CA ALA A 173 21.64 12.07 -8.91
C ALA A 173 21.24 13.01 -7.76
N ASP A 174 21.13 14.30 -8.02
CA ASP A 174 20.76 15.31 -7.02
C ASP A 174 19.41 15.01 -6.33
N LYS A 175 18.42 14.50 -7.09
CA LYS A 175 17.09 14.15 -6.57
C LYS A 175 17.11 12.87 -5.75
N TYR A 176 17.93 11.90 -6.16
CA TYR A 176 18.13 10.66 -5.43
C TYR A 176 18.86 10.92 -4.10
N ASP A 177 19.92 11.71 -4.14
CA ASP A 177 20.73 12.04 -2.97
C ASP A 177 19.88 12.79 -1.92
N LEU A 178 19.03 13.73 -2.35
CA LEU A 178 18.07 14.40 -1.47
C LEU A 178 17.12 13.43 -0.74
N LEU A 179 16.57 12.43 -1.44
CA LEU A 179 15.70 11.42 -0.82
C LEU A 179 16.48 10.52 0.14
N HIS A 180 17.71 10.18 -0.21
CA HIS A 180 18.58 9.33 0.60
C HIS A 180 19.03 10.05 1.89
N GLU A 181 19.43 11.32 1.79
CA GLU A 181 19.80 12.14 2.95
C GLU A 181 18.64 12.30 3.92
N GLN A 182 17.44 12.56 3.41
CA GLN A 182 16.23 12.64 4.24
C GLN A 182 15.95 11.31 4.94
N GLN A 183 16.10 10.18 4.24
CA GLN A 183 15.97 8.86 4.84
C GLN A 183 16.97 8.67 6.00
N ASP A 184 18.23 9.08 5.82
CA ASP A 184 19.26 8.99 6.85
C ASP A 184 18.94 9.88 8.06
N LEU A 185 18.44 11.11 7.83
CA LEU A 185 17.97 11.99 8.91
C LEU A 185 16.82 11.37 9.69
N ILE A 186 15.80 10.82 9.02
CA ILE A 186 14.67 10.15 9.69
C ILE A 186 15.17 8.98 10.54
N MET A 187 16.10 8.16 10.02
CA MET A 187 16.68 7.06 10.79
C MET A 187 17.47 7.56 12.03
N LYS A 188 18.16 8.70 11.94
CA LYS A 188 18.81 9.33 13.11
C LYS A 188 17.78 9.82 14.11
N ILE A 189 16.74 10.53 13.66
CA ILE A 189 15.64 11.02 14.50
C ILE A 189 15.01 9.85 15.28
N MET A 190 14.69 8.75 14.60
CA MET A 190 14.10 7.56 15.24
C MET A 190 14.99 6.93 16.31
N LYS A 191 16.33 7.07 16.22
CA LYS A 191 17.28 6.52 17.23
C LYS A 191 17.40 7.39 18.47
N VAL A 192 17.20 8.70 18.33
CA VAL A 192 17.33 9.67 19.44
C VAL A 192 15.97 10.04 20.04
N GLN A 193 14.87 9.70 19.37
CA GLN A 193 13.51 9.88 19.84
C GLN A 193 13.30 9.19 21.20
N GLY A 194 12.84 9.94 22.20
CA GLY A 194 12.58 9.43 23.55
C GLY A 194 13.81 9.39 24.47
N ASN A 195 14.99 9.82 24.02
CA ASN A 195 16.16 9.99 24.88
C ASN A 195 16.23 11.44 25.40
N GLU A 196 15.98 11.64 26.70
CA GLU A 196 15.98 12.97 27.33
C GLU A 196 17.34 13.68 27.26
N GLU A 197 18.45 12.93 27.26
CA GLU A 197 19.81 13.48 27.16
C GLU A 197 20.13 14.02 25.76
N LYS A 198 19.36 13.62 24.74
CA LYS A 198 19.56 13.97 23.33
C LYS A 198 18.48 14.89 22.77
N LYS A 199 17.75 15.59 23.64
CA LYS A 199 16.64 16.44 23.23
C LYS A 199 17.05 17.59 22.30
N GLU A 200 18.22 18.18 22.52
CA GLU A 200 18.79 19.21 21.64
C GLU A 200 19.17 18.65 20.27
N GLU A 201 19.80 17.47 20.23
CA GLU A 201 20.13 16.74 19.00
C GLU A 201 18.87 16.34 18.22
N PHE A 202 17.80 15.92 18.91
CA PHE A 202 16.52 15.63 18.29
C PHE A 202 15.90 16.87 17.64
N SER A 203 15.88 18.01 18.36
CA SER A 203 15.27 19.24 17.84
C SER A 203 16.02 19.80 16.63
N SER A 204 17.35 19.68 16.58
CA SER A 204 18.13 20.13 15.42
C SER A 204 17.88 19.26 14.20
N LEU A 205 17.90 17.93 14.37
CA LEU A 205 17.62 16.96 13.31
C LEU A 205 16.19 17.10 12.78
N GLU A 206 15.20 17.33 13.65
CA GLU A 206 13.81 17.53 13.23
C GLU A 206 13.65 18.80 12.39
N SER A 207 14.33 19.89 12.77
CA SER A 207 14.33 21.14 12.00
C SER A 207 14.97 20.94 10.62
N GLU A 208 16.09 20.23 10.56
CA GLU A 208 16.78 19.91 9.30
C GLU A 208 15.89 19.05 8.39
N ALA A 209 15.27 18.00 8.93
CA ALA A 209 14.37 17.13 8.19
C ALA A 209 13.12 17.86 7.65
N LYS A 210 12.63 18.89 8.36
CA LYS A 210 11.52 19.73 7.88
C LYS A 210 11.93 20.63 6.72
N LEU A 211 13.14 21.21 6.74
CA LEU A 211 13.66 21.99 5.62
C LEU A 211 13.86 21.11 4.38
N GLN A 212 14.47 19.94 4.54
CA GLN A 212 14.63 18.99 3.43
C GLN A 212 13.28 18.45 2.92
N MET A 213 12.30 18.25 3.80
CA MET A 213 10.93 17.86 3.41
C MET A 213 10.33 18.86 2.40
N ASP A 214 10.49 20.16 2.61
CA ASP A 214 9.94 21.17 1.69
C ASP A 214 10.60 21.10 0.31
N GLU A 215 11.91 20.83 0.24
CA GLU A 215 12.61 20.59 -1.02
C GLU A 215 12.13 19.31 -1.72
N ILE A 216 11.93 18.22 -0.97
CA ILE A 216 11.38 16.97 -1.53
C ILE A 216 9.98 17.20 -2.10
N LYS A 217 9.13 17.94 -1.39
CA LYS A 217 7.80 18.31 -1.88
C LYS A 217 7.91 19.04 -3.23
N LYS A 218 8.81 20.02 -3.34
CA LYS A 218 9.05 20.72 -4.62
C LYS A 218 9.46 19.76 -5.73
N VAL A 219 10.37 18.82 -5.48
CA VAL A 219 10.78 17.80 -6.48
C VAL A 219 9.59 17.00 -6.99
N VAL A 220 8.70 16.57 -6.08
CA VAL A 220 7.50 15.79 -6.43
C VAL A 220 6.49 16.62 -7.22
N PHE A 221 6.23 17.86 -6.82
CA PHE A 221 5.28 18.75 -7.50
C PHE A 221 5.81 19.27 -8.84
N MET A 222 7.12 19.47 -8.97
CA MET A 222 7.78 19.87 -10.22
C MET A 222 8.06 18.71 -11.17
N GLY A 223 7.98 17.47 -10.68
CA GLY A 223 8.18 16.23 -11.43
C GLY A 223 7.20 16.06 -12.59
N LYS A 224 7.52 16.66 -13.74
CA LYS A 224 6.95 16.29 -15.04
C LYS A 224 7.44 14.90 -15.40
N LYS A 225 6.62 14.15 -16.16
CA LYS A 225 7.03 12.86 -16.75
C LYS A 225 8.40 13.03 -17.40
N ALA A 226 9.46 12.46 -16.82
CA ALA A 226 10.64 12.17 -17.60
C ALA A 226 10.23 11.08 -18.59
N THR A 227 10.50 11.30 -19.87
CA THR A 227 10.37 10.28 -20.90
C THR A 227 11.34 9.17 -20.52
N VAL A 228 10.83 8.09 -19.92
CA VAL A 228 11.63 6.90 -19.64
C VAL A 228 12.11 6.40 -21.00
N GLN A 229 13.38 6.61 -21.31
CA GLN A 229 14.05 5.86 -22.36
C GLN A 229 13.99 4.41 -21.92
N MET A 230 13.21 3.62 -22.65
CA MET A 230 13.17 2.17 -22.47
C MET A 230 14.58 1.67 -22.76
N ALA A 231 15.34 1.36 -21.70
CA ALA A 231 16.47 0.46 -21.82
C ALA A 231 15.88 -0.94 -21.97
N GLU A 232 15.57 -1.30 -23.21
CA GLU A 232 15.50 -2.69 -23.62
C GLU A 232 16.89 -3.31 -23.40
N ASN A 233 16.95 -4.34 -22.55
CA ASN A 233 17.85 -5.48 -22.67
C ASN A 233 17.34 -6.62 -21.78
#